data_AF-A0A6M1NNS0-F1
#
_entry.id   AF-A0A6M1NNS0-F1
#
_cell.length_a   1.000
_cell.length_b   1.000
_cell.length_c   1.000
_cell.angle_alpha   90.00
_cell.angle_beta   90.00
_cell.angle_gamma   90.00
#
_symmetry.space_group_name_H-M   'P 1'
#
loop_
_entity.id
_entity.type
_entity.pdbx_description
1 polymer ?
#
loop_
_entity_poly.entity_id
_entity_poly.type
_entity_poly.pdbx_seq_one_letter_code
_entity_poly.pdbx_strand_id
1 'polypeptide(L)' 'MARSTYYYHEKSERKDKYQLLKILIKSIYNKHKGRYGYRRITDELRKKGDAVNHKTVLKIMKMLGLGQCSY' A
#
# COMPACT_ATOMS: atom_id res chain seq x y z
N MET A 1 32.83 -21.35 -22.73
CA MET A 1 32.90 -20.11 -21.91
C MET A 1 31.72 -20.05 -20.96
N ALA A 2 31.96 -19.75 -19.68
CA ALA A 2 30.98 -19.77 -18.60
C ALA A 2 29.94 -18.64 -18.71
N ARG A 3 28.66 -18.95 -18.45
CA ARG A 3 27.60 -17.95 -18.23
C ARG A 3 27.71 -17.45 -16.80
N SER A 4 28.03 -16.17 -16.64
CA SER A 4 28.07 -15.45 -15.38
C SER A 4 26.70 -15.48 -14.68
N THR A 5 26.56 -16.29 -13.64
CA THR A 5 25.41 -16.28 -12.74
C THR A 5 25.71 -15.38 -11.54
N TYR A 6 25.59 -14.07 -11.71
CA TYR A 6 25.56 -13.17 -10.57
C TYR A 6 24.42 -12.16 -10.73
N TYR A 7 23.22 -12.59 -10.33
CA TYR A 7 22.13 -11.67 -10.00
C TYR A 7 21.79 -11.86 -8.52
N TYR A 8 22.71 -11.44 -7.65
CA TYR A 8 22.36 -11.13 -6.28
C TYR A 8 21.98 -9.65 -6.24
N HIS A 9 20.72 -9.34 -6.58
CA HIS A 9 20.15 -8.05 -6.22
C HIS A 9 19.71 -8.15 -4.76
N GLU A 10 20.67 -7.90 -3.87
CA GLU A 10 20.42 -7.62 -2.46
C GLU A 10 19.19 -6.71 -2.33
N LYS A 11 18.16 -7.22 -1.65
CA LYS A 11 16.96 -6.49 -1.31
C LYS A 11 17.37 -5.37 -0.36
N SER A 12 17.82 -4.24 -0.90
CA SER A 12 18.05 -3.07 -0.07
C SER A 12 16.72 -2.71 0.59
N GLU A 13 16.77 -2.59 1.91
CA GLU A 13 15.70 -2.12 2.77
C GLU A 13 15.36 -0.69 2.36
N ARG A 14 14.54 -0.57 1.32
CA ARG A 14 14.01 0.71 0.85
C ARG A 14 13.15 1.22 1.98
N LYS A 15 13.68 2.17 2.77
CA LYS A 15 12.92 3.05 3.68
C LYS A 15 11.52 3.20 3.11
N ASP A 16 10.54 2.57 3.76
CA ASP A 16 9.20 2.43 3.23
C ASP A 16 8.67 3.87 3.01
N LYS A 17 8.73 4.36 1.77
CA LYS A 17 8.22 5.71 1.42
C LYS A 17 6.73 5.85 1.80
N TYR A 18 6.09 4.73 2.06
CA TYR A 18 4.69 4.58 2.38
C TYR A 18 4.43 4.28 3.87
N GLN A 19 5.39 4.41 4.79
CA GLN A 19 5.15 4.17 6.24
C GLN A 19 3.99 5.04 6.77
N LEU A 20 4.03 6.34 6.52
CA LEU A 20 2.97 7.26 6.92
C LEU A 20 1.63 6.88 6.29
N LEU A 21 1.66 6.51 5.01
CA LEU A 21 0.47 6.11 4.28
C LEU A 21 -0.15 4.81 4.82
N LYS A 22 0.68 3.84 5.22
CA LYS A 22 0.27 2.60 5.88
C LYS A 22 -0.47 2.91 7.19
N ILE A 23 0.05 3.84 7.99
CA ILE A 23 -0.56 4.28 9.25
C ILE A 23 -1.92 4.94 8.99
N LEU A 24 -1.99 5.86 8.02
CA LEU A 24 -3.23 6.55 7.65
C LEU A 24 -4.30 5.57 7.15
N ILE A 25 -3.93 4.67 6.23
CA ILE A 25 -4.81 3.64 5.70
C ILE A 25 -5.33 2.75 6.84
N LYS A 26 -4.46 2.32 7.76
CA LYS A 26 -4.84 1.48 8.90
C LYS A 26 -5.76 2.22 9.88
N SER A 27 -5.50 3.50 10.13
CA SER A 27 -6.34 4.37 10.97
C SER A 27 -7.74 4.52 10.37
N ILE A 28 -7.83 4.84 9.07
CA ILE A 28 -9.10 4.94 8.34
C ILE A 28 -9.84 3.59 8.34
N TYR A 29 -9.13 2.51 8.04
CA TYR A 29 -9.69 1.16 8.00
C TYR A 29 -10.29 0.76 9.37
N ASN A 30 -9.57 1.01 10.47
CA ASN A 30 -10.06 0.75 11.83
C ASN A 30 -11.23 1.66 12.21
N LYS A 31 -11.17 2.94 11.85
CA LYS A 31 -12.27 3.90 12.09
C LYS A 31 -13.59 3.42 11.47
N HIS A 32 -13.52 2.81 10.30
CA HIS A 32 -14.67 2.26 9.58
C HIS A 32 -14.89 0.76 9.81
N LYS A 33 -14.27 0.17 10.84
CA LYS A 33 -14.41 -1.25 11.24
C LYS A 33 -14.17 -2.24 10.10
N GLY A 34 -13.25 -1.91 9.17
CA GLY A 34 -12.92 -2.74 8.03
C GLY A 34 -13.97 -2.81 6.91
N ARG A 35 -14.99 -1.95 6.94
CA ARG A 35 -16.01 -1.88 5.88
C ARG A 35 -15.56 -1.16 4.61
N TYR A 36 -14.42 -0.46 4.69
CA TYR A 36 -13.91 0.36 3.60
C TYR A 36 -12.79 -0.37 2.87
N GLY A 37 -13.02 -0.66 1.58
CA GLY A 37 -11.99 -1.13 0.66
C GLY A 37 -11.13 0.02 0.12
N TYR A 38 -10.16 -0.33 -0.73
CA TYR A 38 -9.15 0.62 -1.25
C TYR A 38 -9.76 1.84 -1.95
N ARG A 39 -10.90 1.67 -2.64
CA ARG A 39 -11.59 2.76 -3.35
C ARG A 39 -12.10 3.83 -2.39
N ARG A 40 -12.83 3.43 -1.33
CA ARG A 40 -13.34 4.35 -0.30
C ARG A 40 -12.22 5.00 0.51
N ILE A 41 -11.16 4.25 0.80
CA ILE A 41 -9.98 4.79 1.49
C ILE A 41 -9.28 5.84 0.61
N THR A 42 -9.18 5.62 -0.70
CA THR A 42 -8.62 6.60 -1.63
C THR A 42 -9.46 7.88 -1.66
N ASP A 43 -10.79 7.77 -1.65
CA ASP A 43 -11.68 8.95 -1.60
C ASP A 43 -11.51 9.74 -0.30
N GLU A 44 -11.35 9.07 0.85
CA GLU A 44 -11.08 9.77 2.11
C GLU A 44 -9.70 10.41 2.17
N LEU A 45 -8.67 9.76 1.62
CA LEU A 45 -7.34 10.36 1.47
C LEU A 45 -7.38 11.60 0.58
N ARG A 46 -8.08 11.51 -0.55
CA ARG A 46 -8.26 12.64 -1.47
C ARG A 46 -9.05 13.79 -0.83
N LYS A 47 -10.06 13.49 -0.01
CA LYS A 47 -10.79 14.50 0.79
C LYS A 47 -9.90 15.20 1.82
N LYS A 48 -8.88 14.51 2.34
CA LYS A 48 -7.89 15.09 3.26
C LYS A 48 -6.81 15.92 2.56
N GLY A 49 -6.82 15.99 1.23
CA GLY A 49 -5.81 16.70 0.44
C GLY A 49 -4.62 15.82 0.02
N ASP A 50 -4.61 14.55 0.41
CA ASP A 50 -3.60 13.58 -0.03
C ASP A 50 -3.98 13.05 -1.42
N ALA A 51 -3.37 13.61 -2.46
CA ALA A 51 -3.54 13.18 -3.85
C ALA A 51 -2.82 11.83 -4.13
N VAL A 52 -3.30 10.78 -3.47
CA VAL A 52 -2.70 9.45 -3.54
C VAL A 52 -3.39 8.63 -4.62
N ASN A 53 -2.61 7.98 -5.47
CA ASN A 53 -3.14 7.09 -6.50
C ASN A 53 -3.81 5.86 -5.87
N HIS A 54 -5.01 5.51 -6.32
CA HIS A 54 -5.74 4.30 -5.91
C HIS A 54 -4.91 3.02 -6.10
N LYS A 55 -4.02 2.96 -7.11
CA LYS A 55 -3.11 1.82 -7.31
C LYS A 55 -2.11 1.67 -6.16
N THR A 56 -1.64 2.78 -5.61
CA THR A 56 -0.70 2.80 -4.47
C THR A 56 -1.41 2.34 -3.20
N VAL A 57 -2.63 2.83 -2.95
CA VAL A 57 -3.47 2.37 -1.83
C VAL A 57 -3.75 0.88 -1.94
N LEU A 58 -4.12 0.39 -3.13
CA LEU A 58 -4.35 -1.03 -3.38
C LEU A 58 -3.10 -1.88 -3.09
N LYS A 59 -1.93 -1.46 -3.58
CA LYS A 59 -0.67 -2.16 -3.32
C LYS A 59 -0.35 -2.23 -1.83
N ILE A 60 -0.58 -1.13 -1.09
CA ILE A 60 -0.32 -1.05 0.34
C ILE A 60 -1.31 -1.91 1.14
N MET A 61 -2.60 -1.86 0.81
CA MET A 61 -3.60 -2.73 1.45
C MET A 61 -3.29 -4.21 1.22
N LYS A 62 -2.88 -4.60 0.00
CA LYS A 62 -2.41 -5.96 -0.29
C LYS A 62 -1.19 -6.33 0.56
N MET A 63 -0.24 -5.41 0.70
CA MET A 63 0.97 -5.61 1.51
C MET A 63 0.66 -5.75 3.01
N LEU A 64 -0.39 -5.06 3.49
CA LEU A 64 -0.84 -5.10 4.89
C LEU A 64 -1.82 -6.24 5.18
N GLY A 65 -2.25 -7.01 4.18
CA GLY A 65 -3.27 -8.06 4.35
C GLY A 65 -4.66 -7.52 4.73
N LEU A 66 -4.91 -6.22 4.54
CA LEU A 66 -6.19 -5.58 4.84
C LEU A 66 -7.14 -5.87 3.67
N GLY A 67 -7.91 -6.95 3.81
CA GLY A 67 -8.79 -7.47 2.78
C GLY A 67 -10.11 -6.69 2.69
N GLN A 68 -10.36 -6.07 1.55
CA GLN A 68 -11.48 -6.43 0.69
C GLN A 68 -11.06 -6.17 -0.76
N CYS A 69 -10.65 -7.24 -1.42
CA CYS A 69 -10.43 -7.29 -2.85
C CYS A 69 -11.80 -7.55 -3.49
N SER A 70 -12.59 -6.50 -3.76
CA SER A 70 -13.67 -6.64 -4.75
C SER A 70 -13.10 -6.23 -6.09
N TYR A 71 -13.09 -7.20 -7.01
CA TYR A 71 -12.80 -7.04 -8.43
C TYR A 71 -13.66 -5.94 -9.05
#